data_AF-A0A485NGE5-F1
#
_entry.id   AF-A0A485NGE5-F1
#
_cell.length_a   1.000
_cell.length_b   1.000
_cell.length_c   1.000
_cell.angle_alpha   90.00
_cell.angle_beta   90.00
_cell.angle_gamma   90.00
#
_symmetry.space_group_name_H-M   'P 1'
#
loop_
_entity.id
_entity.type
_entity.pdbx_description
1 polymer ?
#
loop_
_entity_poly.entity_id
_entity_poly.type
_entity_poly.pdbx_seq_one_letter_code
_entity_poly.pdbx_strand_id
1 'polypeptide(L)'
;MELTNQTVPCDKTLLWSKTNELVHEYAWVQRELFTLENTLLGYMADGLRWCGDPGSPEMNYQSCPDRRTDCSNNSVSVFWNTVSKRFAEDACGVVHVLLNGSVHNTFDERSTFARVEVFNLHPEKVHTLQAWVMQDIRNISSDSCSDASIKNLKLILSKRNITFTCENNYRPIRFLQCVKYPEHSSCRSKI
;
A
#
# COMPACT_ATOMS: atom_id res chain seq x y z
N MET A 1 -19.91 -1.93 -6.59
CA MET A 1 -18.78 -2.48 -7.37
C MET A 1 -19.08 -2.56 -8.87
N GLU A 2 -20.28 -2.95 -9.31
CA GLU A 2 -20.60 -3.12 -10.74
C GLU A 2 -20.57 -1.80 -11.54
N LEU A 3 -21.09 -0.71 -10.96
CA LEU A 3 -21.15 0.61 -11.61
C LEU A 3 -19.80 1.33 -11.76
N THR A 4 -18.72 0.76 -11.23
CA THR A 4 -17.39 1.39 -11.12
C THR A 4 -16.29 0.47 -11.62
N ASN A 5 -16.63 -0.36 -12.61
CA ASN A 5 -15.66 -1.26 -13.22
C ASN A 5 -14.56 -0.44 -13.92
N GLN A 6 -13.34 -0.54 -13.41
CA GLN A 6 -12.16 0.12 -13.95
C GLN A 6 -11.05 -0.92 -14.03
N THR A 7 -10.36 -0.98 -15.16
CA THR A 7 -9.23 -1.88 -15.36
C THR A 7 -7.93 -1.11 -15.20
N VAL A 8 -7.03 -1.63 -14.35
CA VAL A 8 -5.65 -1.15 -14.25
C VAL A 8 -4.81 -1.94 -15.26
N PRO A 9 -3.99 -1.29 -16.09
CA PRO A 9 -3.11 -2.01 -17.01
C PRO A 9 -2.14 -2.95 -16.26
N CYS A 10 -1.74 -4.06 -16.89
CA CYS A 10 -0.72 -4.94 -16.33
C CYS A 10 0.60 -4.19 -16.10
N ASP A 11 1.38 -4.66 -15.14
CA ASP A 11 2.66 -4.08 -14.71
C ASP A 11 2.55 -2.68 -14.06
N LYS A 12 1.32 -2.16 -13.90
CA LYS A 12 1.07 -0.81 -13.38
C LYS A 12 0.49 -0.74 -11.97
N THR A 13 0.19 -1.89 -11.35
CA THR A 13 -0.35 -1.92 -9.98
C THR A 13 0.73 -1.57 -8.96
N LEU A 14 0.45 -0.58 -8.11
CA LEU A 14 1.29 -0.14 -6.99
C LEU A 14 0.52 -0.24 -5.68
N LEU A 15 0.77 -1.31 -4.93
CA LEU A 15 0.29 -1.50 -3.57
C LEU A 15 1.16 -0.70 -2.59
N TRP A 16 0.69 -0.53 -1.35
CA TRP A 16 1.47 0.15 -0.34
C TRP A 16 1.04 -0.23 1.08
N SER A 17 1.96 -0.09 2.04
CA SER A 17 1.68 -0.32 3.45
C SER A 17 2.44 0.66 4.33
N LYS A 18 1.69 1.45 5.10
CA LYS A 18 2.21 2.49 6.02
C LYS A 18 3.03 3.58 5.30
N THR A 19 2.75 3.84 4.02
CA THR A 19 3.48 4.78 3.14
C THR A 19 2.55 5.70 2.33
N ASN A 20 1.32 5.95 2.80
CA ASN A 20 0.27 6.71 2.11
C ASN A 20 0.80 8.00 1.43
N GLU A 21 1.41 8.90 2.19
CA GLU A 21 1.89 10.17 1.62
C GLU A 21 2.94 9.94 0.51
N LEU A 22 3.94 9.10 0.76
CA LEU A 22 5.04 8.87 -0.18
C LEU A 22 4.60 8.14 -1.44
N VAL A 23 3.67 7.19 -1.33
CA VAL A 23 3.16 6.44 -2.48
C VAL A 23 2.35 7.36 -3.40
N HIS A 24 1.52 8.26 -2.85
CA HIS A 24 0.72 9.17 -3.66
C HIS A 24 1.57 10.22 -4.35
N GLU A 25 2.60 10.75 -3.68
CA GLU A 25 3.56 11.66 -4.32
C GLU A 25 4.33 10.96 -5.45
N TYR A 26 4.71 9.70 -5.26
CA TYR A 26 5.38 8.94 -6.30
C TYR A 26 4.46 8.62 -7.48
N ALA A 27 3.23 8.18 -7.23
CA ALA A 27 2.24 7.92 -8.28
C ALA A 27 1.83 9.20 -9.04
N TRP A 28 1.87 10.36 -8.38
CA TRP A 28 1.63 11.65 -9.01
C TRP A 28 2.68 12.01 -10.07
N VAL A 29 3.97 11.76 -9.76
CA VAL A 29 5.07 11.99 -10.71
C VAL A 29 5.20 10.87 -11.74
N GLN A 30 4.94 9.61 -11.34
CA GLN A 30 4.96 8.44 -12.19
C GLN A 30 3.54 8.01 -12.55
N ARG A 31 2.89 8.80 -13.40
CA ARG A 31 1.47 8.67 -13.78
C ARG A 31 1.06 7.35 -14.42
N GLU A 32 2.05 6.52 -14.78
CA GLU A 32 1.78 5.18 -15.30
C GLU A 32 1.47 4.16 -14.20
N LEU A 33 1.86 4.41 -12.96
CA LEU A 33 1.57 3.54 -11.83
C LEU A 33 0.27 3.96 -11.14
N PHE A 34 -0.51 2.98 -10.72
CA PHE A 34 -1.80 3.19 -10.06
C PHE A 34 -1.76 2.61 -8.66
N THR A 35 -1.99 3.44 -7.66
CA THR A 35 -2.46 2.96 -6.35
C THR A 35 -3.97 2.74 -6.39
N LEU A 36 -4.52 2.10 -5.34
CA LEU A 36 -5.96 1.94 -5.21
C LEU A 36 -6.67 3.30 -5.25
N GLU A 37 -6.10 4.31 -4.61
CA GLU A 37 -6.61 5.68 -4.53
C GLU A 37 -6.48 6.46 -5.85
N ASN A 38 -5.76 5.92 -6.85
CA ASN A 38 -5.79 6.43 -8.22
C ASN A 38 -6.92 5.81 -9.06
N THR A 39 -7.63 4.81 -8.54
CA THR A 39 -8.87 4.29 -9.14
C THR A 39 -10.07 5.10 -8.67
N LEU A 40 -11.18 5.07 -9.41
CA LEU A 40 -12.39 5.85 -9.11
C LEU A 40 -12.91 5.62 -7.68
N LEU A 41 -13.03 4.36 -7.26
CA LEU A 41 -13.54 4.03 -5.92
C LEU A 41 -12.58 4.46 -4.82
N GLY A 42 -11.28 4.20 -4.99
CA GLY A 42 -10.30 4.64 -4.02
C GLY A 42 -10.25 6.15 -3.90
N TYR A 43 -10.24 6.85 -5.03
CA TYR A 43 -10.21 8.33 -5.09
C TYR A 43 -11.40 8.97 -4.38
N MET A 44 -12.62 8.46 -4.60
CA MET A 44 -13.82 9.03 -3.96
C MET A 44 -13.84 8.88 -2.44
N ALA A 45 -13.11 7.90 -1.90
CA ALA A 45 -13.13 7.58 -0.48
C ALA A 45 -11.82 7.96 0.24
N ASP A 46 -10.78 8.36 -0.49
CA ASP A 46 -9.48 8.66 0.09
C ASP A 46 -9.57 9.84 1.07
N GLY A 47 -8.96 9.66 2.24
CA GLY A 47 -9.05 10.61 3.36
C GLY A 47 -10.43 10.74 4.02
N LEU A 48 -11.46 10.01 3.59
CA LEU A 48 -12.82 10.11 4.15
C LEU A 48 -13.08 9.07 5.25
N ARG A 49 -13.95 9.45 6.19
CA ARG A 49 -14.49 8.56 7.23
C ARG A 49 -16.00 8.73 7.29
N TRP A 50 -16.75 7.63 7.29
CA TRP A 50 -18.21 7.65 7.30
C TRP A 50 -18.79 6.45 8.03
N CYS A 51 -19.96 6.63 8.65
CA CYS A 51 -20.77 5.59 9.25
C CYS A 51 -22.21 6.09 9.42
N GLY A 52 -23.16 5.16 9.51
CA GLY A 52 -24.54 5.48 9.87
C GLY A 52 -24.69 5.61 11.39
N ASP A 53 -25.73 6.31 11.82
CA ASP A 53 -26.15 6.33 13.21
C ASP A 53 -26.98 5.07 13.56
N PRO A 54 -26.71 4.35 14.66
CA PRO A 54 -27.46 3.13 14.99
C PRO A 54 -28.93 3.36 15.32
N GLY A 55 -29.32 4.58 15.75
CA GLY A 55 -30.67 4.92 16.20
C GLY A 55 -31.51 5.67 15.17
N SER A 56 -30.94 6.00 14.00
CA SER A 56 -31.60 6.81 12.99
C SER A 56 -31.09 6.47 11.57
N PRO A 57 -31.83 6.84 10.50
CA PRO A 57 -31.36 6.64 9.13
C PRO A 57 -30.26 7.62 8.70
N GLU A 58 -29.82 8.52 9.58
CA GLU A 58 -28.88 9.60 9.29
C GLU A 58 -27.41 9.15 9.39
N MET A 59 -26.50 9.98 8.87
CA MET A 59 -25.07 9.81 9.09
C MET A 59 -24.66 10.25 10.50
N ASN A 60 -23.73 9.52 11.12
CA ASN A 60 -23.14 9.96 12.37
C ASN A 60 -21.91 10.84 12.11
N TYR A 61 -22.04 12.14 12.37
CA TYR A 61 -20.97 13.13 12.22
C TYR A 61 -20.15 13.36 13.50
N GLN A 62 -20.55 12.78 14.63
CA GLN A 62 -19.85 12.94 15.91
C GLN A 62 -18.72 11.94 16.05
N SER A 63 -18.99 10.66 15.75
CA SER A 63 -18.01 9.59 15.85
C SER A 63 -18.38 8.41 14.94
N CYS A 64 -17.36 7.68 14.52
CA CYS A 64 -17.52 6.39 13.86
C CYS A 64 -16.74 5.31 14.61
N PRO A 65 -17.15 4.03 14.52
CA PRO A 65 -16.43 2.95 15.19
C PRO A 65 -14.97 2.85 14.73
N ASP A 66 -14.06 2.66 15.68
CA ASP A 66 -12.67 2.31 15.41
C ASP A 66 -12.51 0.80 15.16
N ARG A 67 -11.62 0.44 14.24
CA ARG A 67 -11.39 -0.96 13.84
C ARG A 67 -10.80 -1.82 14.96
N ARG A 68 -10.00 -1.22 15.84
CA ARG A 68 -9.24 -1.92 16.88
C ARG A 68 -9.98 -1.95 18.21
N THR A 69 -10.62 -0.86 18.60
CA THR A 69 -11.28 -0.75 19.91
C THR A 69 -12.75 -1.13 19.90
N ASP A 70 -13.46 -0.91 18.78
CA ASP A 70 -14.92 -1.01 18.77
C ASP A 70 -15.39 -2.19 17.92
N CYS A 71 -15.15 -2.14 16.61
CA CYS A 71 -15.60 -3.18 15.68
C CYS A 71 -14.73 -3.22 14.42
N SER A 72 -14.18 -4.40 14.14
CA SER A 72 -13.33 -4.62 12.97
C SER A 72 -14.07 -4.56 11.63
N ASN A 73 -15.39 -4.79 11.65
CA ASN A 73 -16.29 -4.78 10.50
C ASN A 73 -17.10 -3.47 10.43
N ASN A 74 -16.47 -2.32 10.71
CA ASN A 74 -17.09 -1.03 10.47
C ASN A 74 -17.14 -0.68 8.97
N SER A 75 -18.00 0.28 8.60
CA SER A 75 -18.25 0.74 7.23
C SER A 75 -16.96 1.03 6.44
N VAL A 76 -16.04 1.80 7.03
CA VAL A 76 -14.76 2.17 6.41
C VAL A 76 -13.87 0.94 6.22
N SER A 77 -13.78 0.08 7.24
CA SER A 77 -12.95 -1.14 7.18
C SER A 77 -13.47 -2.14 6.16
N VAL A 78 -14.79 -2.33 6.08
CA VAL A 78 -15.43 -3.20 5.09
C VAL A 78 -15.20 -2.64 3.70
N PHE A 79 -15.45 -1.34 3.48
CA PHE A 79 -15.23 -0.68 2.20
C PHE A 79 -13.79 -0.92 1.69
N TRP A 80 -12.78 -0.55 2.48
CA TRP A 80 -11.39 -0.69 2.08
C TRP A 80 -10.99 -2.15 1.87
N ASN A 81 -11.44 -3.08 2.72
CA ASN A 81 -11.17 -4.51 2.47
C ASN A 81 -11.81 -5.00 1.16
N THR A 82 -13.02 -4.53 0.82
CA THR A 82 -13.70 -4.91 -0.43
C THR A 82 -12.98 -4.34 -1.66
N VAL A 83 -12.62 -3.06 -1.65
CA VAL A 83 -11.96 -2.43 -2.80
C VAL A 83 -10.50 -2.88 -2.95
N SER A 84 -9.76 -3.06 -1.84
CA SER A 84 -8.41 -3.65 -1.84
C SER A 84 -8.42 -5.08 -2.38
N LYS A 85 -9.40 -5.89 -1.99
CA LYS A 85 -9.55 -7.26 -2.51
C LYS A 85 -9.65 -7.24 -4.04
N ARG A 86 -10.60 -6.46 -4.58
CA ARG A 86 -10.80 -6.38 -6.04
C ARG A 86 -9.56 -5.86 -6.75
N PHE A 87 -8.93 -4.82 -6.22
CA PHE A 87 -7.71 -4.24 -6.79
C PHE A 87 -6.58 -5.26 -6.88
N ALA A 88 -6.44 -6.15 -5.90
CA ALA A 88 -5.48 -7.25 -5.95
C ALA A 88 -5.88 -8.39 -6.90
N GLU A 89 -7.18 -8.74 -6.99
CA GLU A 89 -7.69 -9.77 -7.93
C GLU A 89 -7.53 -9.36 -9.41
N ASP A 90 -7.63 -8.05 -9.67
CA ASP A 90 -7.51 -7.46 -11.01
C ASP A 90 -6.04 -7.21 -11.43
N ALA A 91 -5.08 -7.30 -10.51
CA ALA A 91 -3.67 -7.09 -10.78
C ALA A 91 -3.08 -8.17 -11.72
N CYS A 92 -2.14 -7.76 -12.58
CA CYS A 92 -1.44 -8.65 -13.51
C CYS A 92 -0.02 -8.15 -13.83
N GLY A 93 0.84 -9.08 -14.25
CA GLY A 93 2.24 -8.81 -14.56
C GLY A 93 3.10 -8.65 -13.31
N VAL A 94 3.90 -7.58 -13.28
CA VAL A 94 4.72 -7.15 -12.15
C VAL A 94 3.90 -6.21 -11.25
N VAL A 95 3.66 -6.66 -10.02
CA VAL A 95 3.03 -5.84 -8.98
C VAL A 95 4.11 -5.19 -8.14
N HIS A 96 4.03 -3.87 -7.96
CA HIS A 96 4.94 -3.14 -7.09
C HIS A 96 4.30 -2.96 -5.71
N VAL A 97 5.10 -2.95 -4.64
CA VAL A 97 4.62 -2.54 -3.31
C VAL A 97 5.61 -1.58 -2.65
N LEU A 98 5.09 -0.46 -2.14
CA LEU A 98 5.87 0.47 -1.34
C LEU A 98 5.69 0.20 0.16
N LEU A 99 6.76 -0.19 0.85
CA LEU A 99 6.73 -0.56 2.27
C LEU A 99 7.55 0.41 3.11
N ASN A 100 7.07 0.72 4.32
CA ASN A 100 7.75 1.62 5.24
C ASN A 100 8.81 0.85 6.05
N GLY A 101 10.09 1.06 5.73
CA GLY A 101 11.24 0.49 6.45
C GLY A 101 11.71 1.33 7.66
N SER A 102 11.07 2.46 7.94
CA SER A 102 11.35 3.30 9.11
C SER A 102 10.47 2.99 10.31
N VAL A 103 9.60 1.98 10.19
CA VAL A 103 8.80 1.46 11.29
C VAL A 103 9.17 0.01 11.55
N HIS A 104 9.14 -0.39 12.82
CA HIS A 104 9.23 -1.81 13.15
C HIS A 104 8.08 -2.58 12.49
N ASN A 105 8.38 -3.81 12.06
CA ASN A 105 7.40 -4.69 11.42
C ASN A 105 6.87 -4.09 10.11
N THR A 106 7.78 -3.91 9.16
CA THR A 106 7.51 -3.42 7.80
C THR A 106 6.37 -4.18 7.13
N PHE A 107 6.40 -5.51 7.21
CA PHE A 107 5.28 -6.37 6.80
C PHE A 107 4.46 -6.82 8.01
N ASP A 108 3.36 -6.11 8.27
CA ASP A 108 2.45 -6.42 9.37
C ASP A 108 1.31 -7.34 8.91
N GLU A 109 1.28 -8.57 9.42
CA GLU A 109 0.24 -9.57 9.12
C GLU A 109 -1.19 -9.10 9.43
N ARG A 110 -1.36 -8.09 10.30
CA ARG A 110 -2.68 -7.52 10.64
C ARG A 110 -3.12 -6.40 9.68
N SER A 111 -2.24 -5.95 8.80
CA SER A 111 -2.52 -4.89 7.82
C SER A 111 -3.49 -5.37 6.72
N THR A 112 -4.16 -4.42 6.05
CA THR A 112 -4.99 -4.72 4.88
C THR A 112 -4.15 -5.32 3.75
N PHE A 113 -2.95 -4.77 3.51
CA PHE A 113 -1.98 -5.34 2.54
C PHE A 113 -1.74 -6.83 2.80
N ALA A 114 -1.36 -7.20 4.02
CA ALA A 114 -1.04 -8.59 4.33
C ALA A 114 -2.26 -9.50 4.32
N ARG A 115 -3.38 -9.09 4.94
CA ARG A 115 -4.55 -9.96 5.15
C ARG A 115 -5.47 -10.05 3.94
N VAL A 116 -5.52 -9.00 3.14
CA VAL A 116 -6.45 -8.89 2.00
C VAL A 116 -5.64 -8.97 0.71
N GLU A 117 -4.81 -7.98 0.42
CA GLU A 117 -4.25 -7.80 -0.92
C GLU A 117 -3.33 -8.97 -1.30
N VAL A 118 -2.35 -9.32 -0.46
CA VAL A 118 -1.40 -10.42 -0.72
C VAL A 118 -2.10 -11.75 -1.01
N PHE A 119 -3.18 -12.06 -0.27
CA PHE A 119 -3.91 -13.32 -0.44
C PHE A 119 -4.89 -13.33 -1.61
N ASN A 120 -5.14 -12.17 -2.23
CA ASN A 120 -5.98 -12.04 -3.41
C ASN A 120 -5.16 -11.73 -4.69
N LEU A 121 -3.83 -11.78 -4.62
CA LEU A 121 -2.99 -11.82 -5.81
C LEU A 121 -3.08 -13.21 -6.46
N HIS A 122 -3.40 -13.21 -7.74
CA HIS A 122 -3.63 -14.39 -8.56
C HIS A 122 -2.34 -14.82 -9.26
N PRO A 123 -1.72 -15.97 -8.91
CA PRO A 123 -0.42 -16.35 -9.46
C PRO A 123 -0.42 -16.65 -10.96
N GLU A 124 -1.58 -16.95 -11.53
CA GLU A 124 -1.77 -17.10 -12.98
C GLU A 124 -1.68 -15.77 -13.74
N LYS A 125 -1.88 -14.63 -13.05
CA LYS A 125 -1.79 -13.28 -13.61
C LYS A 125 -0.55 -12.51 -13.12
N VAL A 126 -0.15 -12.73 -11.87
CA VAL A 126 0.91 -12.00 -11.17
C VAL A 126 2.10 -12.91 -10.98
N HIS A 127 3.16 -12.69 -11.77
CA HIS A 127 4.34 -13.54 -11.73
C HIS A 127 5.40 -13.03 -10.75
N THR A 128 5.43 -11.71 -10.51
CA THR A 128 6.41 -11.07 -9.65
C THR A 128 5.76 -9.99 -8.79
N LEU A 129 6.11 -9.97 -7.50
CA LEU A 129 5.88 -8.86 -6.61
C LEU A 129 7.23 -8.22 -6.27
N GLN A 130 7.41 -6.96 -6.67
CA GLN A 130 8.60 -6.17 -6.38
C GLN A 130 8.34 -5.21 -5.22
N ALA A 131 9.02 -5.44 -4.10
CA ALA A 131 8.93 -4.56 -2.93
C ALA A 131 10.01 -3.48 -2.95
N TRP A 132 9.60 -2.25 -2.67
CA TRP A 132 10.48 -1.13 -2.37
C TRP A 132 10.36 -0.79 -0.89
N VAL A 133 11.36 -1.18 -0.10
CA VAL A 133 11.42 -0.86 1.33
C VAL A 133 12.09 0.49 1.49
N MET A 134 11.30 1.51 1.80
CA MET A 134 11.77 2.89 1.90
C MET A 134 11.97 3.32 3.34
N GLN A 135 13.15 3.85 3.63
CA GLN A 135 13.46 4.48 4.91
C GLN A 135 13.31 6.01 4.79
N ASP A 136 12.79 6.64 5.81
CA ASP A 136 12.78 8.10 5.94
C ASP A 136 14.20 8.64 6.01
N ILE A 137 14.44 9.74 5.31
CA ILE A 137 15.76 10.40 5.26
C ILE A 137 16.26 10.78 6.64
N ARG A 138 15.35 11.19 7.53
CA ARG A 138 15.67 11.68 8.88
C ARG A 138 15.78 10.58 9.93
N ASN A 139 15.35 9.36 9.63
CA ASN A 139 15.24 8.29 10.62
C ASN A 139 16.43 7.34 10.52
N ILE A 140 16.97 6.93 11.68
CA ILE A 140 18.27 6.24 11.80
C ILE A 140 18.07 4.70 11.83
N SER A 141 16.83 4.21 11.94
CA SER A 141 16.50 2.79 12.09
C SER A 141 15.16 2.46 11.36
N SER A 142 14.72 1.22 11.10
CA SER A 142 15.35 -0.11 11.14
C SER A 142 14.31 -1.11 10.60
N ASP A 143 14.32 -1.31 9.30
CA ASP A 143 13.94 -2.54 8.61
C ASP A 143 14.41 -2.34 7.14
N SER A 144 14.68 -3.44 6.47
CA SER A 144 15.30 -3.57 5.16
C SER A 144 14.76 -4.84 4.50
N CYS A 145 15.14 -5.07 3.25
CA CYS A 145 14.85 -6.32 2.57
C CYS A 145 15.36 -7.59 3.29
N SER A 146 16.30 -7.45 4.22
CA SER A 146 16.87 -8.56 5.00
C SER A 146 16.08 -8.91 6.26
N ASP A 147 15.08 -8.09 6.62
CA ASP A 147 14.36 -8.23 7.87
C ASP A 147 13.41 -9.43 7.92
N ALA A 148 13.14 -9.89 9.14
CA ALA A 148 12.34 -11.08 9.38
C ALA A 148 10.91 -10.96 8.83
N SER A 149 10.30 -9.77 8.95
CA SER A 149 8.97 -9.48 8.42
C SER A 149 8.94 -9.59 6.88
N ILE A 150 9.96 -9.08 6.19
CA ILE A 150 10.09 -9.20 4.73
C ILE A 150 10.38 -10.64 4.28
N LYS A 151 11.21 -11.38 5.04
CA LYS A 151 11.42 -12.81 4.80
C LYS A 151 10.11 -13.60 4.91
N ASN A 152 9.24 -13.25 5.84
CA ASN A 152 7.93 -13.87 5.96
C ASN A 152 7.04 -13.57 4.74
N LEU A 153 6.97 -12.31 4.28
CA LEU A 153 6.30 -11.97 3.03
C LEU A 153 6.83 -12.79 1.84
N LYS A 154 8.16 -12.92 1.71
CA LYS A 154 8.79 -13.76 0.69
C LYS A 154 8.32 -15.22 0.77
N LEU A 155 8.25 -15.79 1.97
CA LEU A 155 7.79 -17.17 2.18
C LEU A 155 6.32 -17.34 1.78
N ILE A 156 5.44 -16.39 2.15
CA ILE A 156 4.01 -16.41 1.79
C ILE A 156 3.86 -16.39 0.26
N LEU A 157 4.57 -15.50 -0.43
CA LEU A 157 4.49 -15.37 -1.89
C LEU A 157 5.09 -16.59 -2.61
N SER A 158 6.18 -17.14 -2.10
CA SER A 158 6.81 -18.34 -2.66
C SER A 158 5.88 -19.55 -2.60
N LYS A 159 5.13 -19.72 -1.50
CA LYS A 159 4.10 -20.79 -1.38
C LYS A 159 2.94 -20.61 -2.36
N ARG A 160 2.76 -19.40 -2.90
CA ARG A 160 1.71 -19.06 -3.87
C ARG A 160 2.24 -19.03 -5.30
N ASN A 161 3.48 -19.47 -5.56
CA ASN A 161 4.11 -19.40 -6.89
C ASN A 161 4.26 -17.97 -7.45
N ILE A 162 4.43 -16.97 -6.58
CA ILE A 162 4.73 -15.59 -6.97
C ILE A 162 6.18 -15.30 -6.63
N THR A 163 6.97 -14.85 -7.63
CA THR A 163 8.37 -14.46 -7.41
C THR A 163 8.42 -13.18 -6.58
N PHE A 164 9.30 -13.13 -5.58
CA PHE A 164 9.48 -11.94 -4.74
C PHE A 164 10.86 -11.32 -4.94
N THR A 165 10.89 -10.04 -5.31
CA THR A 165 12.10 -9.22 -5.35
C THR A 165 11.96 -8.06 -4.37
N CYS A 166 13.07 -7.59 -3.81
CA CYS A 166 13.06 -6.50 -2.85
C CYS A 166 14.25 -5.59 -3.08
N GLU A 167 14.00 -4.28 -3.09
CA GLU A 167 15.01 -3.24 -3.18
C GLU A 167 14.88 -2.28 -2.01
N ASN A 168 16.00 -2.03 -1.33
CA ASN A 168 16.07 -1.02 -0.29
C ASN A 168 16.22 0.35 -0.95
N ASN A 169 15.44 1.32 -0.51
CA ASN A 169 15.65 2.73 -0.84
C ASN A 169 15.68 2.98 -2.36
N TYR A 170 14.68 2.43 -3.07
CA TYR A 170 14.51 2.53 -4.52
C TYR A 170 14.79 3.95 -5.02
N ARG A 171 15.75 4.06 -5.94
CA ARG A 171 16.42 5.33 -6.27
C ARG A 171 15.45 6.45 -6.71
N PRO A 172 14.45 6.22 -7.58
CA PRO A 172 13.49 7.26 -7.96
C PRO A 172 12.71 7.82 -6.76
N ILE A 173 12.26 6.96 -5.85
CA ILE A 173 11.51 7.39 -4.66
C ILE A 173 12.45 8.07 -3.65
N ARG A 174 13.69 7.58 -3.52
CA ARG A 174 14.72 8.26 -2.72
C ARG A 174 14.97 9.68 -3.22
N PHE A 175 15.02 9.89 -4.53
CA PHE A 175 15.17 11.22 -5.13
C PHE A 175 13.98 12.13 -4.77
N LEU A 176 12.75 11.61 -4.86
CA LEU A 176 11.56 12.34 -4.42
C LEU A 176 11.63 12.74 -2.94
N GLN A 177 12.05 11.84 -2.05
CA GLN A 177 12.27 12.20 -0.64
C GLN A 177 13.34 13.29 -0.50
N CYS A 178 14.40 13.26 -1.31
CA CYS A 178 15.46 14.27 -1.27
C CYS A 178 15.02 15.65 -1.73
N VAL A 179 13.97 15.78 -2.56
CA VAL A 179 13.37 17.08 -2.89
C VAL A 179 12.87 17.79 -1.63
N LYS A 180 12.34 17.04 -0.65
CA LYS A 180 11.88 17.59 0.64
C LYS A 180 13.02 17.87 1.62
N TYR A 181 14.16 17.21 1.46
CA TYR A 181 15.31 17.31 2.38
C TYR A 181 16.64 17.49 1.62
N PRO A 182 16.79 18.56 0.83
CA PRO A 182 17.92 18.71 -0.10
C PRO A 182 19.28 18.81 0.61
N GLU A 183 19.32 19.39 1.81
CA GLU A 183 20.55 19.59 2.59
C GLU A 183 21.00 18.34 3.36
N HIS A 184 20.18 17.28 3.40
CA HIS A 184 20.52 16.07 4.13
C HIS A 184 21.71 15.36 3.49
N SER A 185 22.61 14.81 4.32
CA SER A 185 23.85 14.16 3.84
C SER A 185 23.58 13.04 2.83
N SER A 186 22.54 12.24 3.05
CA SER A 186 22.09 11.16 2.15
C SER A 186 21.59 11.62 0.77
N CYS A 187 21.35 12.93 0.60
CA CYS A 187 20.83 13.53 -0.63
C CYS A 187 21.88 14.34 -1.40
N ARG A 188 23.10 14.43 -0.87
CA ARG A 188 24.18 15.16 -1.54
C ARG A 188 24.56 14.44 -2.83
N SER A 189 24.44 15.15 -3.95
CA SER A 189 25.02 14.70 -5.21
C SER A 189 26.55 14.78 -5.09
N LYS A 190 27.25 13.70 -5.47
CA LYS A 190 28.68 13.79 -5.74
C LYS A 190 28.82 14.48 -7.10
N ILE A 191 28.97 15.80 -7.08
CA ILE A 191 29.42 16.56 -8.25
C ILE A 191 30.91 16.32 -8.42
#